data_AF-A0A3D0D5W8-F1
#
_entry.id   AF-A0A3D0D5W8-F1
#
_cell.length_a   1.000
_cell.length_b   1.000
_cell.length_c   1.000
_cell.angle_alpha   90.00
_cell.angle_beta   90.00
_cell.angle_gamma   90.00
#
_symmetry.space_group_name_H-M   'P 1'
#
loop_
_entity.id
_entity.type
_entity.pdbx_description
1 polymer ?
#
loop_
_entity_poly.entity_id
_entity_poly.type
_entity_poly.pdbx_seq_one_letter_code
_entity_poly.pdbx_strand_id
1 'polypeptide(L)'
;MSETMELIQRLSNERQRLWLLAGQGKATPADRRRIEELTRELYNLWDSHRREIAARRMPREAGAPNIIDFPAVAQPAQIPTPARKLRRAA
;
A
#
# COMPACT_ATOMS: atom_id res chain seq x y z
N MET A 1 -21.24 -4.30 -11.79
CA MET A 1 -20.04 -3.73 -11.15
C MET A 1 -20.51 -2.67 -10.16
N SER A 2 -19.86 -2.46 -9.01
CA SER A 2 -20.21 -1.32 -8.13
C SER A 2 -19.92 -0.01 -8.90
N GLU A 3 -20.80 0.98 -8.82
CA GLU A 3 -20.63 2.30 -9.48
C GLU A 3 -19.26 2.94 -9.15
N THR A 4 -18.78 2.73 -7.91
CA THR A 4 -17.44 3.15 -7.46
C THR A 4 -16.31 2.52 -8.28
N MET A 5 -16.43 1.24 -8.64
CA MET A 5 -15.42 0.53 -9.42
C MET A 5 -15.36 1.01 -10.87
N GLU A 6 -16.52 1.32 -11.45
CA GLU A 6 -16.59 1.89 -12.81
C GLU A 6 -15.95 3.28 -12.86
N LEU A 7 -16.19 4.10 -11.83
CA LEU A 7 -15.56 5.41 -11.69
C LEU A 7 -14.04 5.29 -11.53
N ILE A 8 -13.57 4.39 -10.66
CA ILE A 8 -12.13 4.08 -10.50
C ILE A 8 -11.51 3.69 -11.84
N GLN A 9 -12.17 2.84 -12.62
CA GLN A 9 -11.66 2.41 -13.92
C GLN A 9 -11.54 3.59 -14.90
N ARG A 10 -12.57 4.46 -14.98
CA ARG A 10 -12.53 5.65 -15.84
C ARG A 10 -11.39 6.59 -15.47
N LEU A 11 -11.26 6.95 -14.20
CA LEU A 11 -10.22 7.87 -13.72
C LEU A 11 -8.81 7.28 -13.89
N SER A 12 -8.68 5.95 -13.71
CA SER A 12 -7.42 5.24 -13.95
C SER A 12 -7.00 5.31 -15.43
N ASN A 13 -7.96 5.12 -16.34
CA ASN A 13 -7.72 5.22 -17.79
C ASN A 13 -7.35 6.65 -18.20
N GLU A 14 -8.02 7.66 -17.65
CA GLU A 14 -7.69 9.08 -17.88
C GLU A 14 -6.26 9.39 -17.41
N ARG A 15 -5.91 8.99 -16.18
CA ARG A 15 -4.56 9.17 -15.63
C ARG A 15 -3.51 8.49 -16.49
N GLN A 16 -3.77 7.27 -16.96
CA GLN A 16 -2.86 6.54 -17.84
C GLN A 16 -2.62 7.25 -19.17
N ARG A 17 -3.67 7.81 -19.80
CA ARG A 17 -3.51 8.61 -21.03
C ARG A 17 -2.62 9.82 -20.81
N LEU A 18 -2.79 10.53 -19.69
CA LEU A 18 -1.95 11.69 -19.36
C LEU A 18 -0.50 11.28 -19.10
N TRP A 19 -0.24 10.15 -18.45
CA TRP A 19 1.11 9.62 -18.29
C TRP A 19 1.77 9.26 -19.62
N LEU A 20 1.02 8.67 -20.56
CA LEU A 20 1.53 8.40 -21.91
C LEU A 20 1.89 9.70 -22.64
N LEU A 21 1.04 10.73 -22.55
CA LEU A 21 1.34 12.06 -23.10
C LEU A 21 2.59 12.68 -22.46
N ALA A 22 2.77 12.50 -21.15
CA ALA A 22 3.95 12.96 -20.42
C ALA A 22 5.23 12.25 -20.87
N GLY A 23 5.17 10.92 -21.05
CA GLY A 23 6.28 10.13 -21.59
C GLY A 23 6.67 10.50 -23.02
N GLN A 24 5.72 11.00 -23.81
CA GLN A 24 5.97 11.52 -25.16
C GLN A 24 6.49 12.97 -25.20
N GLY A 25 6.65 13.62 -24.04
CA GLY A 25 7.03 15.03 -23.95
C GLY A 25 5.93 16.02 -24.36
N LYS A 26 4.69 15.55 -24.53
CA LYS A 26 3.54 16.37 -24.97
C LYS A 26 2.65 16.85 -23.82
N ALA A 27 2.97 16.47 -22.58
CA ALA A 27 2.18 16.91 -21.43
C ALA A 27 2.41 18.38 -21.12
N THR A 28 1.30 19.12 -21.05
CA THR A 28 1.25 20.49 -20.59
C THR A 28 1.36 20.56 -19.06
N PRO A 29 1.65 21.74 -18.48
CA PRO A 29 1.56 21.93 -17.04
C PRO A 29 0.16 21.64 -16.47
N ALA A 30 -0.90 21.86 -17.26
CA ALA A 30 -2.27 21.52 -16.90
C ALA A 30 -2.46 20.00 -16.79
N ASP A 31 -1.90 19.23 -17.72
CA ASP A 31 -1.95 17.76 -17.68
C ASP A 31 -1.27 17.21 -16.43
N ARG A 32 -0.15 17.80 -16.02
CA ARG A 32 0.56 17.41 -14.79
C ARG A 32 -0.28 17.66 -13.54
N ARG A 33 -0.94 18.82 -13.45
CA ARG A 33 -1.89 19.12 -12.36
C ARG A 33 -3.05 18.14 -12.36
N ARG A 34 -3.57 17.81 -13.54
CA ARG A 34 -4.67 16.83 -13.68
C ARG A 34 -4.25 15.43 -13.22
N ILE A 35 -3.02 14.98 -13.51
CA ILE A 35 -2.49 13.71 -12.99
C ILE A 35 -2.47 13.70 -11.46
N GLU A 36 -2.05 14.79 -10.83
CA GLU A 36 -2.03 14.91 -9.37
C GLU A 36 -3.43 14.87 -8.77
N GLU A 37 -4.38 15.59 -9.36
CA GLU A 37 -5.80 15.56 -8.96
C GLU A 37 -6.38 14.14 -9.05
N LEU A 38 -6.23 13.49 -10.21
CA LEU A 38 -6.69 12.13 -10.43
C LEU A 38 -6.05 11.14 -9.46
N THR A 39 -4.79 11.35 -9.09
CA THR A 39 -4.10 10.48 -8.14
C THR A 39 -4.70 10.59 -6.73
N ARG A 40 -5.02 11.81 -6.27
CA ARG A 40 -5.68 12.03 -4.98
C ARG A 40 -7.10 11.46 -4.98
N GLU A 41 -7.85 11.68 -6.05
CA GLU A 41 -9.22 11.20 -6.20
C GLU A 41 -9.28 9.67 -6.23
N LEU A 42 -8.40 9.02 -7.00
CA LEU A 42 -8.28 7.57 -7.04
C LEU A 42 -7.94 6.99 -5.68
N TYR A 43 -7.05 7.61 -4.90
CA TYR A 43 -6.72 7.14 -3.56
C TYR A 43 -7.95 7.11 -2.64
N ASN A 44 -8.73 8.19 -2.63
CA ASN A 44 -9.94 8.29 -1.82
C ASN A 44 -11.02 7.28 -2.26
N LEU A 45 -11.19 7.09 -3.56
CA LEU A 45 -12.14 6.12 -4.11
C LEU A 45 -11.75 4.69 -3.78
N TRP A 46 -10.47 4.35 -3.91
CA TRP A 46 -9.97 3.03 -3.51
C TRP A 46 -10.13 2.80 -2.00
N ASP A 47 -9.88 3.81 -1.16
CA ASP A 47 -10.11 3.69 0.27
C ASP A 47 -11.58 3.39 0.59
N SER A 48 -12.48 4.15 -0.03
CA SER A 48 -13.94 3.99 0.12
C SER A 48 -14.39 2.61 -0.36
N HIS A 49 -13.89 2.16 -1.52
CA HIS A 49 -14.22 0.85 -2.07
C HIS A 49 -13.72 -0.30 -1.18
N ARG A 50 -12.51 -0.20 -0.62
CA ARG A 50 -11.99 -1.20 0.34
C ARG A 50 -12.85 -1.28 1.60
N ARG A 51 -13.27 -0.12 2.13
CA ARG A 51 -14.17 -0.08 3.31
C ARG A 51 -15.53 -0.70 2.99
N GLU A 52 -16.09 -0.43 1.81
CA GLU A 52 -17.35 -1.05 1.36
C GLU A 52 -17.21 -2.58 1.29
N ILE A 53 -16.12 -3.09 0.71
CA ILE A 53 -15.87 -4.53 0.64
C ILE A 53 -15.70 -5.13 2.04
N ALA A 54 -14.94 -4.47 2.93
CA ALA A 54 -14.73 -4.93 4.30
C ALA A 54 -16.04 -4.97 5.10
N ALA A 55 -16.89 -3.93 4.97
CA ALA A 55 -18.20 -3.88 5.60
C ALA A 55 -19.12 -5.00 5.10
N ARG A 56 -19.08 -5.33 3.80
CA ARG A 56 -19.85 -6.45 3.22
C ARG A 56 -19.31 -7.82 3.64
N ARG A 57 -18.04 -7.93 3.98
CA ARG A 57 -17.37 -9.18 4.36
C ARG A 57 -17.30 -9.44 5.86
N MET A 58 -17.70 -8.48 6.70
CA MET A 58 -17.89 -8.75 8.12
C MET A 58 -19.20 -9.53 8.30
N PRO A 59 -19.17 -10.83 8.63
CA PRO A 59 -20.35 -11.49 9.18
C PRO A 59 -20.71 -10.75 10.46
N ARG A 60 -21.96 -10.31 10.56
CA ARG A 60 -22.47 -9.50 11.69
C ARG A 60 -22.42 -10.22 13.04
N GLU A 61 -22.12 -11.52 13.09
CA GLU A 61 -22.10 -12.30 14.33
C GLU A 61 -21.01 -13.38 14.25
N ALA A 62 -19.94 -13.22 15.02
CA ALA A 62 -19.22 -14.33 15.64
C ALA A 62 -18.27 -13.73 16.68
N GLY A 63 -18.76 -13.60 17.91
CA GLY A 63 -17.90 -13.35 19.06
C GLY A 63 -16.86 -14.47 19.18
N ALA A 64 -15.62 -14.16 18.81
CA ALA A 64 -14.40 -14.83 19.27
C ALA A 64 -13.22 -13.99 18.79
N PRO A 65 -12.30 -13.54 19.67
CA PRO A 65 -11.06 -12.94 19.21
C PRO A 65 -10.23 -14.07 18.59
N ASN A 66 -10.28 -14.21 17.27
CA ASN A 66 -9.28 -14.97 16.55
C ASN A 66 -8.01 -14.12 16.51
N ILE A 67 -7.32 -14.09 17.66
CA ILE A 67 -5.92 -13.71 17.76
C ILE A 67 -5.24 -14.60 16.74
N ILE A 68 -4.79 -13.99 15.65
CA ILE A 68 -3.89 -14.63 14.70
C ILE A 68 -2.72 -15.12 15.55
N ASP A 69 -2.66 -16.44 15.76
CA ASP A 69 -1.53 -17.14 16.36
C ASP A 69 -0.35 -16.92 15.40
N PHE A 70 0.32 -15.79 15.57
CA PHE A 70 1.64 -15.59 15.00
C PHE A 70 2.53 -16.59 15.72
N PRO A 71 3.14 -17.57 15.02
CA PRO A 71 4.15 -18.39 15.67
C PRO A 71 5.20 -17.41 16.19
N ALA A 72 5.41 -17.43 17.51
CA ALA A 72 6.42 -16.62 18.17
C ALA A 72 7.71 -16.75 17.37
N VAL A 73 8.09 -15.68 16.68
CA VAL A 73 9.37 -15.60 15.98
C VAL A 73 10.41 -15.90 17.05
N ALA A 74 11.05 -17.06 16.93
CA ALA A 74 12.16 -17.43 17.78
C ALA A 74 13.14 -16.26 17.76
N GLN A 75 13.32 -15.65 18.93
CA GLN A 75 14.25 -14.55 19.12
C GLN A 75 15.60 -14.96 18.53
N PRO A 76 16.25 -14.15 17.68
CA PRO A 76 17.56 -14.51 17.16
C PRO A 76 18.50 -14.70 18.34
N ALA A 77 19.06 -15.91 18.42
CA ALA A 77 20.04 -16.27 19.43
C ALA A 77 21.12 -15.20 19.50
N GLN A 78 21.39 -14.72 20.72
CA GLN A 78 22.43 -13.74 20.99
C GLN A 78 23.75 -14.20 20.39
N ILE A 79 24.29 -13.43 19.44
CA ILE A 79 25.60 -13.68 18.85
C ILE A 79 26.63 -13.52 19.99
N PRO A 80 27.39 -14.56 20.38
CA PRO A 80 28.42 -14.39 21.38
C PRO A 80 29.52 -13.49 20.81
N THR A 81 29.74 -12.35 21.45
CA THR A 81 30.85 -11.45 21.14
C THR A 81 32.18 -12.20 21.31
N PRO A 82 33.07 -12.24 20.30
CA PRO A 82 34.37 -12.87 20.49
C PRO A 82 35.20 -12.03 21.47
N ALA A 83 35.60 -12.66 22.58
CA ALA A 83 36.47 -12.07 23.59
C ALA A 83 37.80 -11.64 22.95
N ARG A 84 38.04 -10.32 22.93
CA ARG A 84 39.27 -9.69 22.49
C ARG A 84 40.40 -10.09 23.45
N LYS A 85 41.17 -11.13 23.12
CA LYS A 85 42.42 -11.45 23.83
C LYS A 85 43.40 -10.30 23.63
N LEU A 86 43.57 -9.48 24.66
CA LEU A 86 44.66 -8.51 24.75
C LEU A 86 45.99 -9.29 24.69
N ARG A 87 46.77 -9.04 23.65
CA ARG A 87 48.20 -9.38 23.62
C ARG A 87 48.87 -8.66 24.81
N ARG A 88 49.37 -9.41 25.78
CA ARG A 88 50.42 -8.93 26.67
C ARG A 88 51.76 -9.37 26.08
N ALA A 89 52.55 -8.38 25.69
CA ALA A 89 53.96 -8.52 25.43
C ALA A 89 54.70 -8.71 26.77
N ALA A 90 55.63 -9.65 26.80
CA ALA A 90 56.80 -9.67 27.68
C ALA A 90 57.85 -10.54 26.98
#